data_AF-A0A8S9TVR2-F1
#
_entry.id   AF-A0A8S9TVR2-F1
#
_cell.length_a   1.000
_cell.length_b   1.000
_cell.length_c   1.000
_cell.angle_alpha   90.00
_cell.angle_beta   90.00
_cell.angle_gamma   90.00
#
_symmetry.space_group_name_H-M   'P 1'
#
loop_
_entity.id
_entity.type
_entity.pdbx_description
1 polymer ?
#
loop_
_entity_poly.entity_id
_entity_poly.type
_entity_poly.pdbx_seq_one_letter_code
_entity_poly.pdbx_strand_id
1 'polypeptide(L)'
;MEIDYLASQVVRAHSSTNSIKSKHTSKQATPTETSESMSQVLQHSSVFTFVKGESKGDGSMKSLLGGKGANLCQMARNGVNVPPGLTITTEVCQEFYAA
;
A
#
# COMPACT_ATOMS: atom_id res chain seq x y z
N MET A 1 27.55 28.19 -39.43
CA MET A 1 26.70 29.09 -38.60
C MET A 1 25.25 28.62 -38.65
N GLU A 2 25.02 27.31 -38.50
CA GLU A 2 23.70 26.68 -38.54
C GLU A 2 23.73 25.60 -37.45
N ILE A 3 23.91 26.06 -36.22
CA ILE A 3 24.24 25.28 -35.03
C ILE A 3 23.24 25.74 -33.94
N ASP A 4 22.74 24.79 -33.17
CA ASP A 4 22.19 24.95 -31.81
C ASP A 4 20.76 25.47 -31.56
N TYR A 5 19.99 25.95 -32.55
CA TYR A 5 18.67 26.54 -32.23
C TYR A 5 17.61 25.52 -31.74
N LEU A 6 17.68 24.25 -32.15
CA LEU A 6 16.62 23.27 -31.83
C LEU A 6 16.81 22.49 -30.52
N ALA A 7 17.98 22.58 -29.87
CA ALA A 7 18.24 21.85 -28.62
C ALA A 7 17.72 22.58 -27.36
N SER A 8 17.36 23.87 -27.45
CA SER A 8 16.95 24.68 -26.29
C SER A 8 15.45 24.65 -25.95
N GLN A 9 14.60 24.01 -26.77
CA GLN A 9 13.14 24.06 -26.61
C GLN A 9 12.54 22.94 -25.73
N VAL A 10 13.30 21.91 -25.33
CA VAL A 10 12.72 20.74 -24.63
C VAL A 10 12.89 20.77 -23.10
N VAL A 11 13.78 21.59 -22.54
CA VAL A 11 14.19 21.43 -21.11
C VAL A 11 13.67 22.53 -20.18
N ARG A 12 12.89 23.51 -20.64
CA ARG A 12 12.41 24.60 -19.78
C ARG A 12 10.90 24.53 -19.48
N ALA A 13 10.64 24.38 -18.18
CA ALA A 13 9.41 24.64 -17.44
C ALA A 13 8.33 23.56 -17.53
N HIS A 14 8.23 22.72 -16.49
CA HIS A 14 7.04 22.59 -15.64
C HIS A 14 7.40 21.78 -14.37
N SER A 15 8.22 22.38 -13.51
CA SER A 15 8.21 22.11 -12.06
C SER A 15 7.64 23.36 -11.38
N SER A 16 6.39 23.31 -10.94
CA SER A 16 5.87 24.19 -9.88
C SER A 16 4.63 23.57 -9.24
N THR A 17 4.90 22.82 -8.18
CA THR A 17 4.26 22.87 -6.87
C THR A 17 2.84 23.46 -6.73
N ASN A 18 1.94 22.58 -6.25
CA ASN A 18 1.25 22.68 -4.95
C ASN A 18 -0.15 23.35 -4.88
N SER A 19 -1.13 22.49 -4.54
CA SER A 19 -2.14 22.64 -3.46
C SER A 19 -3.53 23.26 -3.72
N ILE A 20 -4.50 22.69 -2.97
CA ILE A 20 -5.85 23.18 -2.58
C ILE A 20 -6.95 22.81 -3.62
N LYS A 21 -8.04 22.06 -3.35
CA LYS A 21 -8.79 21.69 -2.13
C LYS A 21 -9.78 20.54 -2.39
N SER A 22 -9.85 19.57 -1.46
CA SER A 22 -11.05 18.99 -0.79
C SER A 22 -12.33 18.67 -1.59
N LYS A 23 -12.84 17.43 -1.46
CA LYS A 23 -13.96 17.07 -0.55
C LYS A 23 -14.35 15.58 -0.66
N HIS A 24 -14.89 15.05 0.44
CA HIS A 24 -15.20 13.65 0.83
C HIS A 24 -14.04 12.95 1.58
N THR A 25 -13.95 12.83 2.92
CA THR A 25 -14.96 12.52 3.97
C THR A 25 -15.89 11.39 3.52
N SER A 26 -15.84 10.15 4.02
CA SER A 26 -15.70 9.58 5.36
C SER A 26 -15.52 8.05 5.13
N LYS A 27 -14.68 7.26 5.81
CA LYS A 27 -14.61 6.97 7.23
C LYS A 27 -13.24 6.35 7.55
N GLN A 28 -12.65 6.81 8.64
CA GLN A 28 -11.57 6.13 9.36
C GLN A 28 -12.04 4.75 9.84
N ALA A 29 -11.15 3.78 9.74
CA ALA A 29 -10.86 2.90 10.88
C ALA A 29 -9.36 2.99 11.13
N THR A 30 -9.01 3.64 12.23
CA THR A 30 -7.71 3.61 12.92
C THR A 30 -7.39 2.18 13.36
N PRO A 31 -6.10 1.87 13.57
CA PRO A 31 -5.64 1.87 14.97
C PRO A 31 -4.40 2.76 15.16
N THR A 32 -4.56 3.78 15.98
CA THR A 32 -3.51 4.27 16.86
C THR A 32 -3.46 3.28 18.02
N GLU A 33 -2.36 2.56 18.19
CA GLU A 33 -1.99 2.05 19.52
C GLU A 33 -0.52 2.35 19.82
N THR A 34 -0.42 3.06 20.93
CA THR A 34 0.73 3.46 21.72
C THR A 34 1.45 2.22 22.27
N SER A 35 2.70 2.44 22.65
CA SER A 35 3.62 1.56 23.37
C SER A 35 3.08 1.00 24.70
N GLU A 36 2.15 0.04 24.69
CA GLU A 36 1.76 -0.71 25.89
C GLU A 36 1.18 -2.09 25.52
N SER A 37 1.69 -3.15 26.17
CA SER A 37 1.25 -4.55 26.11
C SER A 37 1.78 -5.44 24.95
N MET A 38 2.99 -6.00 25.16
CA MET A 38 3.51 -7.23 24.53
C MET A 38 2.74 -8.51 24.93
N SER A 39 1.44 -8.42 25.20
CA SER A 39 0.61 -9.50 25.76
C SER A 39 -0.58 -9.89 24.88
N GLN A 40 -0.78 -9.31 23.70
CA GLN A 40 -1.82 -9.72 22.75
C GLN A 40 -1.27 -10.53 21.56
N VAL A 41 -0.29 -11.40 21.80
CA VAL A 41 0.54 -12.05 20.78
C VAL A 41 -0.20 -13.10 19.90
N LEU A 42 -1.51 -13.32 20.00
CA LEU A 42 -2.17 -14.37 19.19
C LEU A 42 -3.52 -14.00 18.55
N GLN A 43 -3.80 -12.71 18.29
CA GLN A 43 -5.06 -12.32 17.60
C GLN A 43 -4.89 -11.75 16.19
N HIS A 44 -3.68 -11.71 15.65
CA HIS A 44 -3.47 -11.32 14.25
C HIS A 44 -3.56 -12.56 13.36
N SER A 45 -4.56 -12.60 12.48
CA SER A 45 -4.69 -13.65 11.48
C SER A 45 -3.49 -13.57 10.52
N SER A 46 -2.57 -14.52 10.61
CA SER A 46 -1.34 -14.55 9.80
C SER A 46 -1.58 -14.71 8.29
N VAL A 47 -2.82 -15.03 7.90
CA VAL A 47 -3.25 -15.21 6.52
C VAL A 47 -4.28 -14.15 6.15
N PHE A 48 -3.99 -13.43 5.07
CA PHE A 48 -4.82 -12.38 4.51
C PHE A 48 -5.32 -12.80 3.13
N THR A 49 -6.61 -13.03 2.99
CA THR A 49 -7.22 -13.40 1.71
C THR A 49 -7.64 -12.16 0.92
N PHE A 50 -7.62 -12.30 -0.40
CA PHE A 50 -8.14 -11.31 -1.33
C PHE A 50 -8.91 -11.98 -2.46
N VAL A 51 -10.11 -11.47 -2.71
CA VAL A 51 -10.98 -11.84 -3.81
C VAL A 51 -11.59 -10.56 -4.39
N LYS A 52 -12.17 -10.62 -5.59
CA LYS A 52 -12.78 -9.45 -6.20
C LYS A 52 -13.84 -8.84 -5.28
N GLY A 53 -13.67 -7.58 -4.90
CA GLY A 53 -14.59 -6.82 -4.05
C GLY A 53 -14.42 -7.05 -2.55
N GLU A 54 -13.65 -8.07 -2.12
CA GLU A 54 -13.44 -8.38 -0.70
C GLU A 54 -11.96 -8.71 -0.42
N SER A 55 -11.32 -7.97 0.46
CA SER A 55 -9.99 -8.33 0.96
C SER A 55 -9.87 -8.03 2.45
N LYS A 56 -9.13 -8.89 3.14
CA LYS A 56 -8.76 -8.73 4.55
C LYS A 56 -7.62 -7.72 4.77
N GLY A 57 -6.96 -7.25 3.70
CA GLY A 57 -5.88 -6.27 3.75
C GLY A 57 -6.14 -5.03 2.92
N ASP A 58 -5.21 -4.08 2.90
CA ASP A 58 -5.22 -2.91 2.01
C ASP A 58 -3.81 -2.44 1.64
N GLY A 59 -3.75 -1.38 0.81
CA GLY A 59 -2.51 -0.80 0.32
C GLY A 59 -1.64 -0.09 1.37
N SER A 60 -2.17 0.16 2.57
CA SER A 60 -1.42 0.75 3.68
C SER A 60 -0.62 -0.29 4.47
N MET A 61 -1.04 -1.56 4.43
CA MET A 61 -0.43 -2.67 5.17
C MET A 61 0.86 -3.22 4.53
N LYS A 62 1.70 -2.36 3.96
CA LYS A 62 2.94 -2.75 3.26
C LYS A 62 3.98 -3.39 4.19
N SER A 63 4.04 -2.96 5.45
CA SER A 63 4.97 -3.52 6.43
C SER A 63 4.62 -4.98 6.80
N LEU A 64 3.32 -5.28 6.87
CA LEU A 64 2.82 -6.58 7.29
C LEU A 64 2.64 -7.57 6.12
N LEU A 65 2.16 -7.10 4.96
CA LEU A 65 1.85 -7.94 3.78
C LEU A 65 2.91 -7.85 2.67
N GLY A 66 3.91 -6.99 2.84
CA GLY A 66 4.84 -6.63 1.79
C GLY A 66 4.23 -5.71 0.72
N GLY A 67 5.08 -5.15 -0.15
CA GLY A 67 4.64 -4.20 -1.18
C GLY A 67 3.69 -4.80 -2.23
N LYS A 68 3.90 -6.07 -2.61
CA LYS A 68 3.06 -6.79 -3.59
C LYS A 68 1.73 -7.22 -2.97
N GLY A 69 1.76 -7.85 -1.80
CA GLY A 69 0.56 -8.32 -1.11
C GLY A 69 -0.41 -7.18 -0.76
N ALA A 70 0.12 -6.08 -0.21
CA ALA A 70 -0.68 -4.88 0.09
C ALA A 70 -1.34 -4.28 -1.17
N ASN A 71 -0.60 -4.18 -2.28
CA ASN A 71 -1.16 -3.67 -3.53
C ASN A 71 -2.20 -4.63 -4.12
N LEU A 72 -2.01 -5.95 -4.07
CA LEU A 72 -3.01 -6.92 -4.54
C LEU A 72 -4.30 -6.85 -3.72
N CYS A 73 -4.19 -6.73 -2.40
CA CYS A 73 -5.34 -6.52 -1.52
C CYS A 73 -6.09 -5.23 -1.86
N GLN A 74 -5.36 -4.15 -2.14
CA GLN A 74 -5.96 -2.88 -2.58
C GLN A 74 -6.66 -3.02 -3.94
N MET A 75 -6.05 -3.69 -4.92
CA MET A 75 -6.65 -3.93 -6.23
C MET A 75 -7.92 -4.78 -6.11
N ALA A 76 -7.89 -5.82 -5.29
CA ALA A 76 -9.04 -6.66 -4.97
C ALA A 76 -10.20 -5.86 -4.37
N ARG A 77 -9.93 -5.00 -3.36
CA ARG A 77 -10.93 -4.10 -2.74
C ARG A 77 -11.49 -3.06 -3.71
N ASN A 78 -10.66 -2.57 -4.62
CA ASN A 78 -11.10 -1.65 -5.67
C ASN A 78 -11.93 -2.35 -6.78
N GLY A 79 -12.20 -3.65 -6.66
CA GLY A 79 -13.04 -4.40 -7.59
C GLY A 79 -12.35 -4.75 -8.91
N VAL A 80 -11.02 -4.59 -9.00
CA VAL A 80 -10.23 -5.04 -10.14
C VAL A 80 -10.32 -6.57 -10.23
N ASN A 81 -10.43 -7.11 -11.44
CA ASN A 81 -10.39 -8.56 -11.68
C ASN A 81 -8.98 -9.10 -11.43
N VAL A 82 -8.61 -9.26 -10.17
CA VAL A 82 -7.43 -10.01 -9.75
C VAL A 82 -7.84 -11.45 -9.44
N PRO A 83 -7.04 -12.46 -9.83
CA PRO A 83 -7.27 -13.84 -9.42
C PRO A 83 -7.36 -13.94 -7.88
N PRO A 84 -8.27 -14.76 -7.34
CA PRO A 84 -8.41 -14.93 -5.90
C PRO A 84 -7.13 -15.54 -5.31
N GLY A 85 -6.74 -15.09 -4.13
CA GLY A 85 -5.51 -15.55 -3.49
C GLY A 85 -5.38 -15.14 -2.03
N LEU A 86 -4.18 -15.34 -1.50
CA LEU A 86 -3.83 -15.00 -0.12
C LEU A 86 -2.41 -14.43 -0.04
N THR A 87 -2.13 -13.72 1.06
CA THR A 87 -0.82 -13.27 1.46
C THR A 87 -0.59 -13.67 2.91
N ILE A 88 0.57 -14.25 3.19
CA ILE A 88 1.02 -14.56 4.54
C ILE A 88 1.82 -13.35 5.05
N THR A 89 1.67 -13.02 6.33
CA THR A 89 2.37 -11.88 6.91
C THR A 89 3.89 -12.05 6.91
N THR A 90 4.60 -10.93 6.95
CA THR A 90 6.05 -10.88 7.13
C THR A 90 6.48 -11.40 8.49
N GLU A 91 5.62 -11.34 9.50
CA GLU A 91 5.85 -11.88 10.85
C GLU A 91 6.04 -13.40 10.83
N VAL A 92 5.19 -14.14 10.10
CA VAL A 92 5.36 -15.60 9.95
C VAL A 92 6.70 -15.94 9.28
N CYS A 93 7.14 -15.11 8.33
CA CYS A 93 8.45 -15.28 7.72
C CYS A 93 9.57 -15.16 8.77
N GLN A 94 9.47 -14.20 9.68
CA GLN A 94 10.44 -14.03 10.78
C GLN A 94 10.39 -15.21 11.76
N GLU A 95 9.19 -15.66 12.14
CA GLU A 95 9.01 -16.83 13.01
C GLU A 95 9.62 -18.09 12.41
N PHE A 96 9.46 -18.31 11.10
CA PHE A 96 10.03 -19.45 10.39
C PHE A 96 11.57 -19.49 10.44
N TYR A 97 12.22 -18.33 10.41
CA TYR A 97 13.69 -18.25 10.49
C TYR A 97 14.24 -18.21 11.93
N ALA A 98 13.38 -17.90 12.91
CA ALA A 98 13.75 -17.88 14.33
C ALA A 98 13.69 -19.28 14.98
N ALA A 99 12.93 -20.20 14.38
CA ALA A 99 12.83 -21.61 14.76
C ALA A 99 13.99 -22.45 14.19
#